data_AF-A0A2T2R326-F1
#
_entry.id   AF-A0A2T2R326-F1
#
_cell.length_a   1.000
_cell.length_b   1.000
_cell.length_c   1.000
_cell.angle_alpha   90.00
_cell.angle_beta   90.00
_cell.angle_gamma   90.00
#
_symmetry.space_group_name_H-M   'P 1'
#
loop_
_entity.id
_entity.type
_entity.pdbx_description
1 polymer ?
#
loop_
_entity_poly.entity_id
_entity_poly.type
_entity_poly.pdbx_seq_one_letter_code
_entity_poly.pdbx_strand_id
1 'polypeptide(L)'
;MKQLYYTLAGILILLVGWSILLIHVPPTEIIAYLGVENGLLVAFLVSAFGGVSTATSVNYYATVITLAAGGTSIFALGIVAGIGITIGDSLFYYLGTRGHEILTKKGSEWAKKVEVWVNKQHPVMIQVGAYVYTGITPLPNDVLTVGLGVAEYSYRRLLPALLLGNITLTILVAAFANQIGLIQTVFGI
;
A
#
# COMPACT_ATOMS: atom_id res chain seq x y z
N MET A 1 26.08 5.00 5.38
CA MET A 1 25.55 5.14 6.75
C MET A 1 24.85 6.49 6.95
N LYS A 2 25.54 7.63 6.91
CA LYS A 2 24.91 8.96 7.14
C LYS A 2 23.79 9.33 6.14
N GLN A 3 23.98 9.03 4.85
CA GLN A 3 22.98 9.32 3.81
C GLN A 3 21.65 8.56 4.03
N LEU A 4 21.73 7.28 4.39
CA LEU A 4 20.56 6.45 4.72
C LEU A 4 19.79 7.01 5.93
N TYR A 5 20.52 7.47 6.96
CA TYR A 5 19.90 8.07 8.14
C TYR A 5 19.09 9.33 7.80
N TYR A 6 19.63 10.23 6.98
CA TYR A 6 18.89 11.42 6.54
C TYR A 6 17.67 11.08 5.68
N THR A 7 17.76 10.07 4.82
CA THR A 7 16.61 9.60 4.03
C THR A 7 15.51 9.05 4.93
N LEU A 8 15.85 8.19 5.89
CA LEU A 8 14.88 7.63 6.84
C LEU A 8 14.24 8.72 7.71
N ALA A 9 15.05 9.67 8.21
CA ALA A 9 14.54 10.79 8.98
C ALA A 9 13.60 11.67 8.14
N GLY A 10 13.93 11.93 6.87
CA GLY A 10 13.08 12.69 5.95
C GLY A 10 11.73 12.02 5.69
N ILE A 11 11.71 10.70 5.47
CA ILE A 11 10.46 9.93 5.31
C ILE A 11 9.62 10.02 6.58
N LEU A 12 10.24 9.87 7.76
CA LEU A 12 9.53 9.88 9.04
C LEU A 12 8.93 11.26 9.34
N ILE A 13 9.68 12.33 9.07
CA ILE A 13 9.18 13.71 9.17
C ILE A 13 8.01 13.93 8.20
N LEU A 14 8.10 13.45 6.96
CA LEU A 14 7.03 13.56 5.98
C LEU A 14 5.77 12.84 6.47
N LEU A 15 5.90 11.62 6.98
CA LEU A 15 4.76 10.85 7.50
C LEU A 15 4.10 11.53 8.69
N VAL A 16 4.88 11.96 9.69
CA VAL A 16 4.36 12.62 10.89
C VAL A 16 3.75 13.98 10.56
N GLY A 17 4.44 14.78 9.74
CA GLY A 17 3.93 16.08 9.28
C GLY A 17 2.64 15.95 8.49
N TRP A 18 2.56 14.95 7.62
CA TRP A 18 1.34 14.65 6.87
C TRP A 18 0.20 14.20 7.80
N SER A 19 0.45 13.32 8.77
CA SER A 19 -0.55 12.94 9.77
C SER A 19 -1.09 14.16 10.55
N ILE A 20 -0.21 15.06 10.99
CA ILE A 20 -0.61 16.28 11.71
C ILE A 20 -1.47 17.18 10.81
N LEU A 21 -1.08 17.36 9.55
CA LEU A 21 -1.81 18.16 8.58
C LEU A 21 -3.22 17.61 8.35
N LEU A 22 -3.36 16.29 8.15
CA LEU A 22 -4.66 15.63 7.94
C LEU A 22 -5.61 15.76 9.13
N ILE A 23 -5.09 15.96 10.36
CA ILE A 23 -5.92 16.13 11.56
C ILE A 23 -6.46 17.57 11.69
N HIS A 24 -5.71 18.57 11.21
CA HIS A 24 -6.01 19.97 11.48
C HIS A 24 -6.60 20.72 10.28
N VAL A 25 -6.40 20.21 9.05
CA VAL A 25 -6.81 20.89 7.82
C VAL A 25 -7.88 20.08 7.11
N PRO A 26 -9.05 20.66 6.78
CA PRO A 26 -10.10 19.93 6.10
C PRO A 26 -9.69 19.53 4.68
N PRO A 27 -10.19 18.40 4.15
CA PRO A 27 -9.81 17.89 2.84
C PRO A 27 -9.96 18.88 1.67
N THR A 28 -10.99 19.73 1.71
CA THR A 28 -11.29 20.72 0.67
C THR A 28 -10.24 21.82 0.58
N GLU A 29 -9.72 22.29 1.72
CA GLU A 29 -8.64 23.29 1.77
C GLU A 29 -7.32 22.71 1.29
N ILE A 30 -7.04 21.44 1.63
CA ILE A 30 -5.85 20.71 1.16
C ILE A 30 -5.82 20.68 -0.37
N ILE A 31 -6.95 20.33 -1.01
CA ILE A 31 -7.02 20.27 -2.47
C ILE A 31 -7.06 21.67 -3.09
N ALA A 32 -7.69 22.65 -2.46
CA ALA A 32 -7.66 24.03 -2.95
C ALA A 32 -6.23 24.60 -2.98
N TYR A 33 -5.39 24.24 -2.01
CA TYR A 33 -4.00 24.69 -1.95
C TYR A 33 -3.06 23.86 -2.85
N LEU A 34 -3.24 22.54 -2.89
CA LEU A 34 -2.39 21.65 -3.69
C LEU A 34 -2.77 21.69 -5.17
N GLY A 35 -4.05 21.76 -5.50
CA GLY A 35 -4.56 21.46 -6.83
C GLY A 35 -4.65 19.95 -7.10
N VAL A 36 -5.56 19.56 -7.99
CA VAL A 36 -5.91 18.15 -8.26
C VAL A 36 -4.71 17.35 -8.80
N GLU A 37 -3.86 17.94 -9.66
CA GLU A 37 -2.66 17.27 -10.18
C GLU A 37 -1.64 16.97 -9.09
N ASN A 38 -1.40 17.91 -8.18
CA ASN A 38 -0.49 17.69 -7.05
C ASN A 38 -1.09 16.73 -6.02
N GLY A 39 -2.42 16.66 -5.90
CA GLY A 39 -3.11 15.66 -5.10
C GLY A 39 -2.77 14.23 -5.53
N LEU A 40 -2.72 13.95 -6.83
CA LEU A 40 -2.31 12.64 -7.34
C LEU A 40 -0.84 12.33 -7.04
N LEU A 41 0.05 13.32 -7.17
CA LEU A 41 1.47 13.15 -6.82
C LEU A 41 1.64 12.87 -5.32
N VAL A 42 0.90 13.57 -4.47
CA VAL A 42 0.90 13.34 -3.02
C VAL A 42 0.37 11.94 -2.71
N ALA A 43 -0.72 11.52 -3.35
CA ALA A 43 -1.24 10.15 -3.21
C ALA A 43 -0.20 9.10 -3.58
N PHE A 44 0.51 9.29 -4.69
CA PHE A 44 1.60 8.43 -5.13
C PHE A 44 2.73 8.35 -4.11
N LEU A 45 3.23 9.50 -3.63
CA LEU A 45 4.37 9.55 -2.72
C LEU A 45 4.01 8.96 -1.36
N VAL A 46 2.84 9.31 -0.82
CA VAL A 46 2.37 8.77 0.45
C VAL A 46 2.08 7.28 0.32
N SER A 47 1.59 6.78 -0.81
CA SER A 47 1.39 5.33 -0.98
C SER A 47 2.70 4.59 -1.25
N ALA A 48 3.65 5.18 -1.98
CA ALA A 48 4.95 4.57 -2.28
C ALA A 48 5.92 4.53 -1.10
N PHE A 49 5.79 5.44 -0.14
CA PHE A 49 6.65 5.52 1.06
C PHE A 49 5.91 5.25 2.37
N GLY A 50 4.61 5.54 2.42
CA GLY A 50 3.72 5.29 3.56
C GLY A 50 2.72 4.14 3.36
N GLY A 51 2.56 3.59 2.15
CA GLY A 51 1.90 2.30 1.94
C GLY A 51 2.82 1.10 2.24
N VAL A 52 4.11 1.37 2.44
CA VAL A 52 5.20 0.42 2.71
C VAL A 52 5.17 -0.11 4.15
N SER A 53 4.08 -0.06 4.88
CA SER A 53 4.07 -0.76 6.17
C SER A 53 2.68 -0.90 6.75
N THR A 54 2.50 -2.03 7.43
CA THR A 54 1.55 -2.26 8.52
C THR A 54 1.45 -1.07 9.48
N ALA A 55 2.56 -0.38 9.76
CA ALA A 55 2.60 0.77 10.67
C ALA A 55 2.08 2.08 10.05
N THR A 56 2.03 2.18 8.72
CA THR A 56 1.75 3.42 8.00
C THR A 56 0.48 3.34 7.14
N SER A 57 -0.19 2.18 7.11
CA SER A 57 -1.44 1.96 6.36
C SER A 57 -2.53 2.98 6.73
N VAL A 58 -2.61 3.39 7.99
CA VAL A 58 -3.55 4.43 8.46
C VAL A 58 -3.35 5.76 7.72
N ASN A 59 -2.10 6.19 7.57
CA ASN A 59 -1.78 7.44 6.86
C ASN A 59 -2.15 7.34 5.38
N TYR A 60 -1.89 6.19 4.76
CA TYR A 60 -2.29 5.94 3.39
C TYR A 60 -3.81 6.02 3.21
N TYR A 61 -4.59 5.29 4.01
CA TYR A 61 -6.06 5.31 3.91
C TYR A 61 -6.61 6.72 4.15
N ALA A 62 -6.12 7.42 5.18
CA ALA A 62 -6.52 8.79 5.48
C ALA A 62 -6.24 9.74 4.31
N THR A 63 -5.09 9.58 3.63
CA THR A 63 -4.72 10.37 2.45
C THR A 63 -5.67 10.14 1.29
N VAL A 64 -5.93 8.87 0.95
CA VAL A 64 -6.83 8.51 -0.15
C VAL A 64 -8.24 9.02 0.11
N ILE A 65 -8.74 8.86 1.34
CA ILE A 65 -10.05 9.35 1.76
C ILE A 65 -10.12 10.88 1.64
N THR A 66 -9.12 11.59 2.16
CA THR A 66 -9.05 13.06 2.10
C THR A 66 -9.05 13.55 0.65
N LEU A 67 -8.17 13.00 -0.18
CA LEU A 67 -8.06 13.42 -1.57
C LEU A 67 -9.33 13.11 -2.39
N ALA A 68 -9.97 11.97 -2.12
CA ALA A 68 -11.24 11.62 -2.75
C ALA A 68 -12.37 12.56 -2.30
N ALA A 69 -12.49 12.81 -0.99
CA ALA A 69 -13.51 13.69 -0.41
C ALA A 69 -13.37 15.16 -0.87
N GLY A 70 -12.14 15.62 -1.10
CA GLY A 70 -11.90 16.95 -1.67
C GLY A 70 -12.14 17.04 -3.19
N GLY A 71 -12.55 15.96 -3.85
CA GLY A 71 -12.97 15.96 -5.26
C GLY A 71 -11.97 15.39 -6.27
N THR A 72 -10.88 14.74 -5.83
CA THR A 72 -9.98 14.05 -6.77
C THR A 72 -10.66 12.83 -7.38
N SER A 73 -10.42 12.58 -8.68
CA SER A 73 -10.96 11.40 -9.38
C SER A 73 -10.59 10.10 -8.68
N ILE A 74 -11.62 9.31 -8.32
CA ILE A 74 -11.49 7.99 -7.67
C ILE A 74 -10.61 7.05 -8.50
N PHE A 75 -10.84 6.97 -9.81
CA PHE A 75 -10.08 6.05 -10.67
C PHE A 75 -8.62 6.49 -10.83
N ALA A 76 -8.38 7.80 -10.92
CA ALA A 76 -7.02 8.32 -10.98
C ALA A 76 -6.25 8.05 -9.68
N LEU A 77 -6.89 8.29 -8.52
CA LEU A 77 -6.33 7.91 -7.21
C LEU A 77 -6.06 6.40 -7.14
N GLY A 78 -7.02 5.59 -7.59
CA GLY A 78 -6.91 4.14 -7.66
C GLY A 78 -5.63 3.68 -8.37
N ILE A 79 -5.44 4.16 -9.60
CA ILE A 79 -4.30 3.80 -10.44
C ILE A 79 -3.00 4.33 -9.83
N VAL A 80 -2.94 5.63 -9.54
CA VAL A 80 -1.71 6.31 -9.12
C VAL A 80 -1.25 5.81 -7.75
N ALA A 81 -2.15 5.81 -6.76
CA ALA A 81 -1.79 5.34 -5.44
C ALA A 81 -1.56 3.82 -5.45
N GLY A 82 -2.35 3.04 -6.20
CA GLY A 82 -2.16 1.59 -6.34
C GLY A 82 -0.77 1.23 -6.89
N ILE A 83 -0.28 1.94 -7.91
CA ILE A 83 1.11 1.79 -8.40
C ILE A 83 2.11 2.10 -7.29
N GLY A 84 1.91 3.19 -6.54
CA GLY A 84 2.79 3.53 -5.43
C GLY A 84 2.85 2.43 -4.36
N ILE A 85 1.71 1.88 -3.93
CA ILE A 85 1.68 0.75 -2.96
C ILE A 85 2.45 -0.44 -3.53
N THR A 86 2.23 -0.78 -4.80
CA THR A 86 2.93 -1.91 -5.44
C THR A 86 4.45 -1.70 -5.48
N ILE A 87 4.94 -0.47 -5.64
CA ILE A 87 6.37 -0.15 -5.51
C ILE A 87 6.87 -0.45 -4.08
N GLY A 88 6.08 -0.08 -3.06
CA GLY A 88 6.34 -0.45 -1.66
C GLY A 88 6.39 -1.96 -1.43
N ASP A 89 5.38 -2.67 -1.92
CA ASP A 89 5.26 -4.13 -1.85
C ASP A 89 6.44 -4.84 -2.53
N SER A 90 6.94 -4.26 -3.63
CA SER A 90 8.12 -4.75 -4.35
C SER A 90 9.34 -4.81 -3.42
N LEU A 91 9.50 -3.80 -2.57
CA LEU A 91 10.61 -3.71 -1.62
C LEU A 91 10.52 -4.83 -0.57
N PHE A 92 9.34 -5.08 -0.02
CA PHE A 92 9.13 -6.16 0.96
C PHE A 92 9.31 -7.53 0.36
N TYR A 93 8.79 -7.76 -0.84
CA TYR A 93 9.02 -8.99 -1.57
C TYR A 93 10.53 -9.25 -1.71
N TYR A 94 11.29 -8.23 -2.12
CA TYR A 94 12.75 -8.33 -2.24
C TYR A 94 13.44 -8.59 -0.90
N LEU A 95 13.00 -7.94 0.19
CA LEU A 95 13.48 -8.24 1.55
C LEU A 95 13.17 -9.69 1.94
N GLY A 96 12.00 -10.21 1.57
CA GLY A 96 11.61 -11.61 1.76
C GLY A 96 12.54 -12.57 1.02
N THR A 97 12.86 -12.29 -0.25
CA THR A 97 13.81 -13.10 -1.03
C THR A 97 15.21 -13.09 -0.41
N ARG A 98 15.71 -11.95 0.07
CA ARG A 98 16.98 -11.91 0.81
C ARG A 98 16.90 -12.62 2.16
N GLY A 99 15.73 -12.57 2.80
CA GLY A 99 15.42 -13.32 4.01
C GLY A 99 15.49 -14.83 3.78
N HIS A 100 15.01 -15.32 2.63
CA HIS A 100 15.08 -16.74 2.25
C HIS A 100 16.51 -17.28 2.39
N GLU A 101 17.49 -16.64 1.73
CA GLU A 101 18.88 -17.10 1.75
C GLU A 101 19.44 -17.21 3.18
N ILE A 102 19.12 -16.24 4.04
CA ILE A 102 19.59 -16.21 5.43
C ILE A 102 18.91 -17.31 6.25
N LEU A 103 17.59 -17.47 6.09
CA LEU A 103 16.80 -18.46 6.83
C LEU A 103 17.17 -19.89 6.42
N THR A 104 17.36 -20.14 5.13
CA THR A 104 17.76 -21.44 4.59
C THR A 104 19.18 -21.81 5.03
N LYS A 105 20.14 -20.86 5.00
CA LYS A 105 21.50 -21.06 5.54
C LYS A 105 21.51 -21.36 7.04
N LYS A 106 20.59 -20.78 7.80
CA LYS A 106 20.41 -21.06 9.24
C LYS A 106 19.62 -22.34 9.53
N GLY A 107 19.21 -23.09 8.51
CA GLY A 107 18.46 -24.34 8.67
C GLY A 107 17.01 -24.15 9.14
N SER A 108 16.39 -23.01 8.82
CA SER A 108 14.99 -22.75 9.18
C SER A 108 14.05 -23.70 8.45
N GLU A 109 13.49 -24.67 9.19
CA GLU A 109 12.49 -25.62 8.69
C GLU A 109 11.19 -24.93 8.28
N TRP A 110 10.86 -23.78 8.88
CA TRP A 110 9.70 -22.99 8.50
C TRP A 110 9.84 -22.44 7.06
N ALA A 111 10.99 -21.87 6.71
CA ALA A 111 11.21 -21.29 5.39
C ALA A 111 11.09 -22.34 4.28
N LYS A 112 11.72 -23.51 4.49
CA LYS A 112 11.60 -24.66 3.58
C LYS A 112 10.17 -25.16 3.45
N LYS A 113 9.43 -25.25 4.56
CA LYS A 113 8.02 -25.70 4.54
C LYS A 113 7.14 -24.76 3.73
N VAL A 114 7.32 -23.45 3.91
CA VAL A 114 6.55 -22.43 3.17
C VAL A 114 6.88 -22.50 1.68
N GLU A 115 8.16 -22.56 1.32
CA GLU A 115 8.62 -22.71 -0.06
C GLU A 115 8.00 -23.95 -0.72
N VAL A 116 8.12 -25.13 -0.09
CA VAL A 116 7.55 -26.39 -0.60
C VAL A 116 6.02 -26.29 -0.71
N TRP A 117 5.35 -25.67 0.25
CA TRP A 117 3.90 -25.52 0.22
C TRP A 117 3.44 -24.64 -0.94
N VAL A 118 4.09 -23.48 -1.15
CA VAL A 118 3.78 -22.57 -2.26
C VAL A 118 4.08 -23.22 -3.60
N ASN A 119 5.23 -23.91 -3.73
CA ASN A 119 5.62 -24.58 -4.97
C ASN A 119 4.72 -25.77 -5.34
N LYS A 120 3.99 -26.35 -4.37
CA LYS A 120 2.96 -27.37 -4.62
C LYS A 120 1.65 -26.79 -5.14
N GLN A 121 1.37 -25.51 -4.92
CA GLN A 121 0.14 -24.88 -5.37
C GLN A 121 0.19 -24.54 -6.85
N HIS A 122 -0.96 -24.56 -7.52
CA HIS A 122 -1.05 -24.07 -8.88
C HIS A 122 -0.77 -22.54 -8.91
N PRO A 123 0.08 -22.03 -9.82
CA PRO A 123 0.48 -20.62 -9.82
C PRO A 123 -0.70 -19.64 -9.85
N VAL A 124 -1.77 -19.99 -10.56
CA VAL A 124 -3.01 -19.18 -10.64
C VAL A 124 -3.72 -19.10 -9.29
N MET A 125 -3.69 -20.16 -8.47
CA MET A 125 -4.30 -20.10 -7.13
C MET A 125 -3.57 -19.10 -6.23
N ILE A 126 -2.24 -19.06 -6.31
CA ILE A 126 -1.44 -18.07 -5.58
C ILE A 126 -1.75 -16.65 -6.08
N GLN A 127 -1.88 -16.44 -7.39
CA GLN A 127 -2.22 -15.14 -7.96
C GLN A 127 -3.62 -14.67 -7.54
N VAL A 128 -4.62 -15.54 -7.64
CA VAL A 128 -6.00 -15.22 -7.23
C VAL A 128 -6.05 -14.96 -5.74
N GLY A 129 -5.38 -15.79 -4.92
CA GLY A 129 -5.27 -15.58 -3.48
C GLY A 129 -4.60 -14.26 -3.14
N ALA A 130 -3.51 -13.91 -3.83
CA ALA A 130 -2.82 -12.64 -3.65
C ALA A 130 -3.73 -11.46 -4.03
N TYR A 131 -4.41 -11.52 -5.17
CA TYR A 131 -5.36 -10.47 -5.60
C TYR A 131 -6.51 -10.30 -4.61
N VAL A 132 -7.10 -11.40 -4.13
CA VAL A 132 -8.19 -11.36 -3.14
C VAL A 132 -7.68 -10.76 -1.83
N TYR A 133 -6.50 -11.16 -1.38
CA TYR A 133 -5.88 -10.59 -0.18
C TYR A 133 -5.67 -9.08 -0.35
N THR A 134 -4.94 -8.65 -1.38
CA THR A 134 -4.58 -7.23 -1.54
C THR A 134 -5.74 -6.34 -1.97
N GLY A 135 -6.72 -6.88 -2.71
CA GLY A 135 -7.81 -6.11 -3.29
C GLY A 135 -9.07 -6.02 -2.43
N ILE A 136 -9.29 -6.98 -1.53
CA ILE A 136 -10.52 -7.07 -0.75
C ILE A 136 -10.24 -6.92 0.74
N THR A 137 -9.06 -7.33 1.22
CA THR A 137 -8.73 -7.19 2.64
C THR A 137 -8.00 -5.87 2.88
N PRO A 138 -8.42 -5.06 3.87
CA PRO A 138 -7.68 -3.87 4.28
C PRO A 138 -6.49 -4.25 5.18
N LEU A 139 -5.85 -5.39 4.90
CA LEU A 139 -4.73 -5.91 5.65
C LEU A 139 -3.41 -5.46 5.01
N PRO A 140 -2.34 -5.33 5.81
CA PRO A 140 -1.02 -4.99 5.30
C PRO A 140 -0.48 -6.07 4.36
N ASN A 141 -0.12 -5.66 3.15
CA ASN A 141 0.44 -6.54 2.13
C ASN A 141 1.85 -7.05 2.44
N ASP A 142 2.57 -6.40 3.38
CA ASP A 142 3.94 -6.76 3.76
C ASP A 142 4.02 -8.25 4.15
N VAL A 143 3.04 -8.77 4.90
CA VAL A 143 3.05 -10.16 5.37
C VAL A 143 2.96 -11.13 4.17
N LEU A 144 2.07 -10.83 3.23
CA LEU A 144 1.90 -11.63 2.01
C LEU A 144 3.15 -11.56 1.14
N THR A 145 3.66 -10.36 0.89
CA THR A 145 4.77 -10.11 -0.05
C THR A 145 6.10 -10.65 0.50
N VAL A 146 6.40 -10.45 1.79
CA VAL A 146 7.54 -11.07 2.46
C VAL A 146 7.39 -12.58 2.46
N GLY A 147 6.21 -13.12 2.80
CA GLY A 147 5.97 -14.57 2.84
C GLY A 147 6.20 -15.24 1.49
N LEU A 148 5.64 -14.66 0.41
CA LEU A 148 5.85 -15.15 -0.96
C LEU A 148 7.28 -14.92 -1.47
N GLY A 149 7.95 -13.86 -1.00
CA GLY A 149 9.37 -13.62 -1.27
C GLY A 149 10.27 -14.66 -0.60
N VAL A 150 9.98 -15.02 0.65
CA VAL A 150 10.65 -16.12 1.37
C VAL A 150 10.38 -17.47 0.70
N ALA A 151 9.21 -17.64 0.09
CA ALA A 151 8.87 -18.84 -0.66
C ALA A 151 9.51 -18.90 -2.07
N GLU A 152 10.29 -17.88 -2.45
CA GLU A 152 10.86 -17.70 -3.80
C GLU A 152 9.81 -17.75 -4.94
N TYR A 153 8.57 -17.37 -4.65
CA TYR A 153 7.52 -17.35 -5.67
C TYR A 153 7.80 -16.28 -6.72
N SER A 154 7.69 -16.60 -8.02
CA SER A 154 8.06 -15.69 -9.10
C SER A 154 7.41 -14.31 -9.02
N TYR A 155 8.22 -13.27 -8.83
CA TYR A 155 7.76 -11.87 -8.77
C TYR A 155 6.94 -11.45 -9.99
N ARG A 156 7.34 -11.88 -11.20
CA ARG A 156 6.63 -11.55 -12.45
C ARG A 156 5.20 -12.09 -12.47
N ARG A 157 4.95 -13.19 -11.77
CA ARG A 157 3.61 -13.76 -11.64
C ARG A 157 2.80 -13.07 -10.55
N LEU A 158 3.46 -12.63 -9.49
CA LEU A 158 2.85 -11.95 -8.35
C LEU A 158 2.45 -10.49 -8.68
N LEU A 159 3.30 -9.77 -9.42
CA LEU A 159 3.17 -8.34 -9.68
C LEU A 159 1.80 -7.94 -10.26
N PRO A 160 1.23 -8.60 -11.29
CA PRO A 160 -0.09 -8.24 -11.80
C PRO A 160 -1.20 -8.39 -10.76
N ALA A 161 -1.13 -9.42 -9.91
CA ALA A 161 -2.10 -9.65 -8.85
C ALA A 161 -2.01 -8.58 -7.76
N LEU A 162 -0.79 -8.21 -7.34
CA LEU A 162 -0.58 -7.12 -6.38
C LEU A 162 -1.07 -5.79 -6.94
N LEU A 163 -0.67 -5.44 -8.17
CA LEU A 163 -1.04 -4.17 -8.78
C LEU A 163 -2.55 -4.03 -8.94
N LEU A 164 -3.21 -5.04 -9.51
CA LEU A 164 -4.65 -5.00 -9.69
C LEU A 164 -5.38 -4.96 -8.35
N GLY A 165 -4.94 -5.75 -7.36
CA GLY A 165 -5.54 -5.72 -6.03
C GLY A 165 -5.37 -4.36 -5.35
N ASN A 166 -4.17 -3.78 -5.37
CA ASN A 166 -3.92 -2.45 -4.78
C ASN A 166 -4.76 -1.36 -5.45
N ILE A 167 -4.91 -1.40 -6.77
CA ILE A 167 -5.81 -0.49 -7.50
C ILE A 167 -7.26 -0.70 -7.04
N THR A 168 -7.73 -1.95 -7.00
CA THR A 168 -9.09 -2.29 -6.56
C THR A 168 -9.36 -1.78 -5.15
N LEU A 169 -8.49 -2.10 -4.18
CA LEU A 169 -8.66 -1.67 -2.78
C LEU A 169 -8.65 -0.15 -2.67
N THR A 170 -7.74 0.53 -3.36
CA THR A 170 -7.67 2.00 -3.35
C THR A 170 -8.96 2.62 -3.89
N ILE A 171 -9.50 2.08 -5.00
CA ILE A 171 -10.78 2.54 -5.56
C ILE A 171 -11.90 2.33 -4.56
N LEU A 172 -11.97 1.17 -3.89
CA LEU A 172 -12.98 0.88 -2.89
C LEU A 172 -12.91 1.86 -1.72
N VAL A 173 -11.71 2.14 -1.21
CA VAL A 173 -11.48 3.12 -0.13
C VAL A 173 -11.91 4.52 -0.56
N ALA A 174 -11.47 4.96 -1.75
CA ALA A 174 -11.83 6.28 -2.28
C ALA A 174 -13.35 6.41 -2.54
N ALA A 175 -14.01 5.36 -2.99
CA ALA A 175 -15.45 5.33 -3.17
C ALA A 175 -16.20 5.41 -1.82
N PHE A 176 -15.68 4.76 -0.78
CA PHE A 176 -16.24 4.81 0.57
C PHE A 176 -16.19 6.22 1.16
N ALA A 177 -15.12 6.98 0.88
CA ALA A 177 -14.97 8.37 1.32
C ALA A 177 -16.12 9.28 0.85
N ASN A 178 -16.57 9.11 -0.40
CA ASN A 178 -17.67 9.91 -0.95
C ASN A 178 -19.02 9.60 -0.31
N GLN A 179 -19.23 8.39 0.20
CA GLN A 179 -20.44 8.07 0.97
C GLN A 179 -20.44 8.76 2.34
N ILE A 180 -19.28 8.87 2.99
CA ILE A 180 -19.16 9.58 4.28
C ILE A 180 -19.42 11.07 4.09
N GLY A 181 -18.91 11.69 3.03
CA GLY A 181 -19.23 13.08 2.67
C GLY A 181 -20.73 13.29 2.40
N LEU A 182 -21.38 12.33 1.74
CA LEU A 182 -22.84 12.32 1.54
C LEU A 182 -23.61 12.22 2.86
N ILE A 183 -23.15 11.39 3.80
CA ILE A 183 -23.77 11.25 5.13
C ILE A 183 -23.66 12.55 5.92
N GLN A 184 -22.50 13.22 5.94
CA GLN A 184 -22.34 14.52 6.60
C GLN A 184 -23.23 15.60 5.97
N THR A 185 -23.35 15.60 4.64
CA THR A 185 -24.19 16.58 3.91
C THR A 185 -25.69 16.33 4.09
N VAL A 186 -26.12 15.07 4.18
CA VAL A 186 -27.54 14.68 4.35
C VAL A 186 -28.00 14.78 5.81
N PHE A 187 -27.13 14.47 6.77
CA PHE A 187 -27.47 14.47 8.20
C PHE A 187 -27.00 15.72 8.96
N GLY A 188 -26.30 16.65 8.30
CA GLY A 188 -25.94 17.95 8.89
C GLY A 188 -25.01 17.85 10.10
N ILE A 189 -24.09 16.88 10.10
CA ILE A 189 -23.07 16.69 11.14
C ILE A 189 -21.69 16.90 10.53
#